data_AF-A0A9P4JU89-F1
#
_entry.id   AF-A0A9P4JU89-F1
#
_cell.length_a   1.000
_cell.length_b   1.000
_cell.length_c   1.000
_cell.angle_alpha   90.00
_cell.angle_beta   90.00
_cell.angle_gamma   90.00
#
_symmetry.space_group_name_H-M   'P 1'
#
loop_
_entity.id
_entity.type
_entity.pdbx_description
1 polymer ?
#
loop_
_entity_poly.entity_id
_entity_poly.type
_entity_poly.pdbx_seq_one_letter_code
_entity_poly.pdbx_strand_id
1 'polypeptide(L)'
;MSSIIGRAAFRATPRLRTTGAKRDPELIILFGIMCGIFGLAGWHFSSSPTSSSSERKVAKAEGSEPWKEGSTATGKYQYHPGGNVNAPPKDAPSALNTVIVPNVNLPKSLHDQYNKYGKDDF
;
A
#
# COMPACT_ATOMS: atom_id res chain seq x y z
N MET A 1 -10.00 16.89 42.41
CA MET A 1 -11.47 16.72 42.26
C MET A 1 -11.80 16.59 40.78
N SER A 2 -12.05 15.38 40.25
CA SER A 2 -12.78 15.10 39.00
C SER A 2 -12.57 13.65 38.56
N SER A 3 -13.47 12.74 38.95
CA SER A 3 -13.55 11.40 38.31
C SER A 3 -14.97 10.79 38.30
N ILE A 4 -16.01 11.60 38.55
CA ILE A 4 -17.38 11.07 38.77
C ILE A 4 -18.25 11.13 37.50
N ILE A 5 -17.86 11.88 36.47
CA ILE A 5 -18.75 12.14 35.31
C ILE A 5 -18.80 10.96 34.33
N GLY A 6 -17.82 10.06 34.33
CA GLY A 6 -17.78 8.94 33.36
C GLY A 6 -18.67 7.73 33.69
N ARG A 7 -19.22 7.60 34.90
CA ARG A 7 -19.92 6.38 35.34
C ARG A 7 -21.45 6.39 35.14
N ALA A 8 -22.04 7.54 34.84
CA ALA A 8 -23.50 7.66 34.65
C ALA A 8 -23.93 7.31 33.21
N ALA A 9 -23.12 7.66 32.20
CA ALA A 9 -23.48 7.45 30.80
C ALA A 9 -23.57 5.97 30.38
N PHE A 10 -22.86 5.07 31.08
CA PHE A 10 -22.91 3.63 30.78
C PHE A 10 -24.07 2.89 31.48
N ARG A 11 -24.79 3.54 32.41
CA ARG A 11 -25.89 2.91 33.17
C ARG A 11 -27.27 3.11 32.54
N ALA A 12 -27.39 3.98 31.54
CA ALA A 12 -28.65 4.36 30.91
C ALA A 12 -28.87 3.74 29.52
N THR A 13 -28.19 2.65 29.18
CA THR A 13 -28.62 1.81 28.07
C THR A 13 -29.79 0.96 28.60
N PRO A 14 -31.07 1.27 28.27
CA PRO A 14 -32.14 0.34 28.59
C PRO A 14 -31.75 -1.00 27.96
N ARG A 15 -32.06 -2.11 28.62
CA ARG A 15 -31.77 -3.46 28.11
C ARG A 15 -32.58 -3.72 26.83
N LEU A 16 -32.17 -3.11 25.72
CA LEU A 16 -32.79 -3.20 24.39
C LEU A 16 -32.99 -4.66 23.98
N ARG A 17 -32.04 -5.53 24.38
CA ARG A 17 -32.06 -6.96 24.05
C ARG A 17 -32.99 -7.82 24.89
N THR A 18 -33.33 -7.44 26.13
CA THR A 18 -34.18 -8.30 26.99
C THR A 18 -35.63 -7.86 27.09
N THR A 19 -35.89 -6.57 26.92
CA THR A 19 -37.23 -5.99 27.10
C THR A 19 -37.80 -5.39 25.81
N GLY A 20 -36.95 -4.98 24.86
CA GLY A 20 -37.36 -4.52 23.51
C GLY A 20 -37.57 -5.68 22.54
N ALA A 21 -36.59 -6.59 22.42
CA ALA A 21 -36.69 -7.74 21.52
C ALA A 21 -37.80 -8.75 21.86
N LYS A 22 -38.30 -8.77 23.11
CA LYS A 22 -39.45 -9.60 23.51
C LYS A 22 -40.80 -8.98 23.11
N ARG A 23 -40.84 -7.67 22.85
CA ARG A 23 -42.05 -6.96 22.41
C ARG A 23 -42.15 -6.91 20.90
N ASP A 24 -41.03 -6.75 20.21
CA ASP A 24 -40.98 -6.62 18.74
C ASP A 24 -40.16 -7.77 18.11
N PRO A 25 -40.83 -8.83 17.62
CA PRO A 25 -40.14 -10.00 17.06
C PRO A 25 -39.33 -9.68 15.80
N GLU A 26 -39.68 -8.61 15.08
CA GLU A 26 -38.94 -8.13 13.90
C GLU A 26 -37.50 -7.72 14.23
N LEU A 27 -37.24 -7.28 15.47
CA LEU A 27 -35.90 -6.88 15.90
C LEU A 27 -34.94 -8.07 15.97
N ILE A 28 -35.45 -9.29 16.22
CA ILE A 28 -34.66 -10.52 16.23
C ILE A 28 -34.23 -10.88 14.80
N ILE A 29 -35.13 -10.69 13.83
CA ILE A 29 -34.84 -10.92 12.40
C ILE A 29 -33.81 -9.91 11.92
N LEU A 30 -34.01 -8.62 12.24
CA LEU A 30 -33.05 -7.57 11.90
C LEU A 30 -31.67 -7.84 12.50
N PHE A 31 -31.63 -8.28 13.77
CA PHE A 31 -30.37 -8.66 14.43
C PHE A 31 -29.67 -9.82 13.71
N GLY A 32 -30.43 -10.85 13.30
CA GLY A 32 -29.90 -11.97 12.50
C GLY A 32 -29.27 -11.51 11.18
N ILE A 33 -29.94 -10.62 10.45
CA ILE A 33 -29.43 -10.08 9.18
C ILE A 33 -28.15 -9.27 9.40
N MET A 34 -28.13 -8.39 10.41
CA MET A 34 -26.93 -7.60 10.73
C MET A 34 -25.75 -8.49 11.11
N CYS A 35 -25.96 -9.50 11.96
CA CYS A 35 -24.91 -10.47 12.29
C CYS A 35 -24.41 -11.24 11.06
N GLY A 36 -25.29 -11.61 10.13
CA GLY A 36 -24.91 -12.26 8.87
C GLY A 36 -24.03 -11.37 7.99
N ILE A 37 -24.45 -10.12 7.75
CA ILE A 37 -23.70 -9.17 6.90
C ILE A 37 -22.35 -8.83 7.54
N PHE A 38 -22.31 -8.50 8.84
CA PHE A 38 -21.06 -8.18 9.52
C PHE A 38 -20.13 -9.39 9.64
N GLY A 39 -20.67 -10.60 9.80
CA GLY A 39 -19.88 -11.83 9.80
C GLY A 39 -19.21 -12.09 8.45
N LEU A 40 -19.96 -11.98 7.35
CA LEU A 40 -19.43 -12.14 5.99
C LEU A 40 -18.41 -11.06 5.64
N ALA A 41 -18.71 -9.80 5.97
CA ALA A 41 -17.77 -8.69 5.78
C ALA A 41 -16.48 -8.93 6.59
N GLY A 42 -16.61 -9.27 7.87
CA GLY A 42 -15.47 -9.59 8.73
C GLY A 42 -14.62 -10.74 8.20
N TRP A 43 -15.25 -11.82 7.73
CA TRP A 43 -14.54 -12.95 7.12
C TRP A 43 -13.81 -12.55 5.82
N HIS A 44 -14.46 -11.76 4.97
CA HIS A 44 -13.87 -11.27 3.73
C HIS A 44 -12.67 -10.35 3.98
N PHE A 45 -12.81 -9.38 4.89
CA PHE A 45 -11.71 -8.47 5.27
C PHE A 45 -10.59 -9.17 6.03
N SER A 46 -10.90 -10.21 6.82
CA SER A 46 -9.87 -11.04 7.47
C SER A 46 -9.11 -11.91 6.45
N SER A 47 -9.79 -12.40 5.41
CA SER A 47 -9.16 -13.22 4.37
C SER A 47 -8.36 -12.38 3.37
N SER A 48 -8.74 -11.11 3.22
CA SER A 48 -8.10 -10.15 2.31
C SER A 48 -7.65 -8.91 3.09
N PRO A 49 -6.54 -8.98 3.84
CA PRO A 49 -6.02 -7.82 4.57
C PRO A 49 -5.70 -6.69 3.57
N THR A 50 -6.51 -5.64 3.59
CA THR A 50 -6.30 -4.46 2.74
C THR A 50 -5.05 -3.74 3.22
N SER A 51 -3.98 -3.76 2.41
CA SER A 51 -2.78 -2.97 2.68
C SER A 51 -3.07 -1.49 2.44
N SER A 52 -2.50 -0.61 3.28
CA SER A 52 -2.64 0.85 3.17
C SER A 52 -2.04 1.43 1.88
N SER A 53 -1.16 0.66 1.22
CA SER A 53 -0.49 1.08 -0.02
C SER A 53 -1.11 0.38 -1.23
N SER A 54 -1.42 1.15 -2.28
CA SER A 54 -1.79 0.62 -3.61
C SER A 54 -0.59 0.03 -4.36
N GLU A 55 0.55 -0.16 -3.70
CA GLU A 55 1.72 -0.78 -4.29
C GLU A 55 1.41 -2.22 -4.69
N ARG A 56 1.59 -2.49 -5.98
CA ARG A 56 1.59 -3.86 -6.48
C ARG A 56 2.81 -4.54 -5.87
N LYS A 57 2.62 -5.64 -5.15
CA LYS A 57 3.73 -6.44 -4.61
C LYS A 57 4.50 -7.05 -5.78
N VAL A 58 5.54 -6.35 -6.24
CA VAL A 58 6.47 -6.87 -7.25
C VAL A 58 7.36 -7.88 -6.54
N ALA A 59 7.51 -9.08 -7.12
CA ALA A 59 8.41 -10.09 -6.60
C ALA A 59 9.86 -9.57 -6.76
N LYS A 60 10.39 -8.96 -5.71
CA LYS A 60 11.81 -8.65 -5.58
C LYS A 60 12.60 -9.95 -5.41
N ALA A 61 13.77 -10.03 -6.01
CA ALA A 61 14.68 -11.15 -5.76
C ALA A 61 15.25 -11.01 -4.35
N GLU A 62 15.16 -12.06 -3.54
CA GLU A 62 15.71 -12.08 -2.18
C GLU A 62 17.23 -11.86 -2.23
N GLY A 63 17.76 -10.97 -1.39
CA GLY A 63 19.20 -10.65 -1.38
C GLY A 63 19.67 -9.66 -2.44
N SER A 64 18.79 -9.19 -3.35
CA SER A 64 19.14 -8.11 -4.32
C SER A 64 19.16 -6.70 -3.71
N GLU A 65 19.01 -6.60 -2.39
CA GLU A 65 19.05 -5.35 -1.64
C GLU A 65 20.49 -4.85 -1.55
N PRO A 66 20.85 -3.69 -2.14
CA PRO A 66 22.25 -3.28 -2.32
C PRO A 66 22.97 -2.93 -1.00
N TRP A 67 22.24 -2.74 0.09
CA TRP A 67 22.80 -2.53 1.44
C TRP A 67 23.01 -3.83 2.24
N LYS A 68 22.63 -4.99 1.70
CA LYS A 68 22.88 -6.28 2.36
C LYS A 68 24.30 -6.76 2.03
N GLU A 69 25.03 -7.24 3.04
CA GLU A 69 26.30 -7.92 2.83
C GLU A 69 26.08 -9.19 2.00
N GLY A 70 26.84 -9.35 0.91
CA GLY A 70 26.68 -10.48 -0.03
C GLY A 70 25.61 -10.30 -1.10
N SER A 71 25.13 -9.07 -1.33
CA SER A 71 24.16 -8.81 -2.40
C SER A 71 24.70 -9.20 -3.78
N THR A 72 23.92 -9.97 -4.54
CA THR A 72 24.21 -10.30 -5.95
C THR A 72 24.09 -9.08 -6.86
N ALA A 73 23.42 -8.02 -6.40
CA ALA A 73 23.06 -6.90 -7.24
C ALA A 73 24.00 -5.71 -7.05
N THR A 74 24.71 -5.33 -8.11
CA THR A 74 25.62 -4.17 -8.12
C THR A 74 24.81 -2.87 -8.26
N GLY A 75 24.19 -2.43 -7.17
CA GLY A 75 23.59 -1.09 -7.01
C GLY A 75 22.09 -0.98 -7.31
N LYS A 76 21.52 -1.75 -8.23
CA LYS A 76 20.06 -1.76 -8.49
C LYS A 76 19.42 -3.01 -7.94
N TYR A 77 18.21 -2.93 -7.39
CA TYR A 77 17.47 -4.14 -7.01
C TYR A 77 17.13 -4.97 -8.24
N GLN A 78 16.92 -6.25 -8.00
CA GLN A 78 16.47 -7.18 -9.02
C GLN A 78 15.05 -7.64 -8.75
N TYR A 79 14.31 -7.92 -9.81
CA TYR A 79 12.94 -8.37 -9.72
C TYR A 79 12.69 -9.56 -10.65
N HIS A 80 11.73 -10.39 -10.28
CA HIS A 80 11.25 -11.49 -11.11
C HIS A 80 10.17 -10.96 -12.06
N PRO A 81 10.38 -11.02 -13.39
CA PRO A 81 9.38 -10.60 -14.35
C PRO A 81 8.06 -11.38 -14.17
N GLY A 82 6.94 -10.65 -14.15
CA GLY A 82 5.61 -11.27 -13.98
C GLY A 82 5.36 -11.92 -12.62
N GLY A 83 6.24 -11.74 -11.63
CA GLY A 83 6.07 -12.34 -10.31
C GLY A 83 6.48 -13.83 -10.22
N ASN A 84 7.08 -14.39 -11.27
CA ASN A 84 7.51 -15.78 -11.27
C ASN A 84 8.92 -15.94 -10.67
N VAL A 85 8.99 -16.46 -9.45
CA VAL A 85 10.25 -16.66 -8.69
C VAL A 85 11.24 -17.60 -9.41
N ASN A 86 10.76 -18.46 -10.30
CA ASN A 86 11.62 -19.37 -11.08
C ASN A 86 12.23 -18.71 -12.33
N ALA A 87 11.75 -17.53 -12.74
CA ALA A 87 12.30 -16.82 -13.87
C ALA A 87 13.60 -16.09 -13.48
N PRO A 88 14.59 -15.96 -14.39
CA PRO A 88 15.82 -15.26 -14.08
C PRO A 88 15.53 -13.82 -13.65
N PRO A 89 16.14 -13.34 -12.55
CA PRO A 89 15.93 -11.99 -12.05
C PRO A 89 16.46 -10.96 -13.04
N LYS A 90 15.73 -9.86 -13.22
CA LYS A 90 16.12 -8.72 -14.06
C LYS A 90 16.42 -7.50 -13.22
N ASP A 91 17.38 -6.69 -13.65
CA ASP A 91 17.70 -5.44 -12.97
C ASP A 91 16.57 -4.43 -13.11
N ALA A 92 16.22 -3.78 -12.00
CA ALA A 92 15.23 -2.74 -11.98
C ALA A 92 15.70 -1.52 -12.80
N PRO A 93 14.78 -0.78 -13.44
CA PRO A 93 15.09 0.54 -13.97
C PRO A 93 15.68 1.42 -12.85
N SER A 94 16.67 2.25 -13.17
CA SER A 94 17.33 3.09 -12.16
C SER A 94 16.36 4.07 -11.52
N ALA A 95 16.56 4.37 -10.23
CA ALA A 95 15.82 5.42 -9.52
C ALA A 95 16.01 6.82 -10.15
N LEU A 96 17.10 7.00 -10.90
CA LEU A 96 17.33 8.19 -11.72
C LEU A 96 16.87 7.90 -13.15
N ASN A 97 15.74 8.49 -13.55
CA ASN A 97 15.34 8.56 -14.95
C ASN A 97 16.01 9.79 -15.56
N THR A 98 16.94 9.60 -16.51
CA THR A 98 17.50 10.71 -17.28
C THR A 98 16.83 10.70 -18.65
N VAL A 99 15.95 11.66 -18.87
CA VAL A 99 15.28 11.83 -20.18
C VAL A 99 16.04 12.89 -20.96
N ILE A 100 16.60 12.50 -22.09
CA ILE A 100 17.18 13.45 -23.05
C ILE A 100 16.03 14.00 -23.88
N VAL A 101 15.78 15.30 -23.80
CA VAL A 101 14.76 15.97 -24.61
C VAL A 101 15.43 16.51 -25.88
N PRO A 102 15.17 15.90 -27.06
CA PRO A 102 15.74 16.39 -28.31
C PRO A 102 15.05 17.69 -28.76
N ASN A 103 15.74 18.49 -29.58
CA ASN A 103 15.18 19.64 -30.29
C ASN A 103 14.60 20.77 -29.40
N VAL A 104 15.35 21.14 -28.36
CA VAL A 104 15.03 22.30 -27.51
C VAL A 104 15.73 23.56 -28.03
N ASN A 105 14.98 24.66 -28.21
CA ASN A 105 15.53 25.96 -28.57
C ASN A 105 16.09 26.65 -27.32
N LEU A 106 17.35 26.39 -26.97
CA LEU A 106 18.04 27.11 -25.91
C LEU A 106 18.86 28.29 -26.49
N PRO A 107 18.98 29.41 -25.75
CA PRO A 107 20.00 30.42 -26.04
C PRO A 107 21.39 29.78 -26.15
N LYS A 108 22.22 30.31 -27.05
CA LYS A 108 23.54 29.74 -27.39
C LYS A 108 24.42 29.47 -26.16
N SER A 109 24.42 30.39 -25.18
CA SER A 109 25.19 30.23 -23.93
C SER A 109 24.80 29.00 -23.12
N LEU A 110 23.50 28.69 -23.03
CA LEU A 110 23.01 27.51 -22.32
C LEU A 110 23.15 26.25 -23.16
N HIS A 111 23.04 26.37 -24.49
CA HIS A 111 23.28 25.25 -25.40
C HIS A 111 24.72 24.76 -25.27
N ASP A 112 25.72 25.63 -25.36
CA ASP A 112 27.13 25.23 -25.29
C ASP A 112 27.50 24.66 -23.90
N GLN A 113 26.88 25.17 -22.82
CA GLN A 113 27.13 24.69 -21.45
C GLN A 113 26.54 23.29 -21.20
N TYR A 114 25.26 23.07 -21.54
CA TYR A 114 24.53 21.85 -21.20
C TYR A 114 24.50 20.81 -22.33
N ASN A 115 24.97 21.15 -23.53
CA ASN A 115 25.09 20.17 -24.62
C ASN A 115 26.18 19.15 -24.29
N LYS A 116 25.76 17.88 -24.33
CA LYS A 116 26.60 16.70 -24.11
C LYS A 116 27.21 16.20 -25.43
N TYR A 117 26.61 16.52 -26.57
CA TYR A 117 27.03 16.02 -27.88
C TYR A 117 28.01 16.99 -28.56
N GLY A 118 29.14 16.46 -29.07
CA GLY A 118 30.13 17.24 -29.83
C GLY A 118 31.24 17.91 -29.01
N LYS A 119 31.52 17.40 -27.80
CA LYS A 119 32.70 17.76 -27.00
C LYS A 119 33.69 16.60 -27.04
N ASP A 120 34.99 16.89 -27.15
CA ASP A 120 36.05 15.92 -27.45
C ASP A 120 36.33 14.87 -26.35
N ASP A 121 35.61 14.93 -25.22
CA ASP A 121 35.77 14.04 -24.06
C ASP A 121 34.66 12.96 -23.91
N PHE A 122 33.80 12.76 -24.93
CA PHE A 122 32.83 11.66 -25.00
C PHE A 122 32.78 10.98 -26.36
#